data_AF-A0A2E0QXT0-F1
#
_entry.id   AF-A0A2E0QXT0-F1
#
_cell.length_a   1.000
_cell.length_b   1.000
_cell.length_c   1.000
_cell.angle_alpha   90.00
_cell.angle_beta   90.00
_cell.angle_gamma   90.00
#
_symmetry.space_group_name_H-M   'P 1'
#
loop_
_entity.id
_entity.type
_entity.pdbx_description
1 polymer ?
#
loop_
_entity_poly.entity_id
_entity_poly.type
_entity_poly.pdbx_seq_one_letter_code
_entity_poly.pdbx_strand_id
1 'polypeptide(L)'
;MASPISPDDRSQRIREKLEREFHCSHEDRAVAVKEQKNGVRYCSQCQRCGEFEMLRAGDLAQSEKAGAIPFDKGIKERWWKARSSRAGDLYDQDREQEKAEFDRWYQSYLTTPEWRIKRDAVLKRAGHMCEGCLKWKATEVHHLTYVRVGREMLFDLVAVCEICHREIHDPDSVEQDDEEEWDPSWDDEAPPF
;
A
#
# COMPACT_ATOMS: atom_id res chain seq x y z
N MET A 1 -14.83 -17.32 13.05
CA MET A 1 -14.28 -16.29 12.15
C MET A 1 -12.93 -16.78 11.68
N ALA A 2 -12.65 -16.82 10.38
CA ALA A 2 -11.32 -17.22 9.89
C ALA A 2 -10.28 -16.24 10.46
N SER A 3 -9.16 -16.76 10.96
CA SER A 3 -8.06 -15.91 11.42
C SER A 3 -7.60 -15.02 10.27
N PRO A 4 -7.33 -13.72 10.51
CA PRO A 4 -6.71 -12.85 9.53
C PRO A 4 -5.43 -13.51 9.01
N ILE A 5 -5.29 -13.58 7.69
CA ILE A 5 -4.07 -14.10 7.07
C ILE A 5 -2.92 -13.16 7.46
N SER A 6 -1.87 -13.72 8.07
CA SER A 6 -0.68 -12.96 8.48
C SER A 6 -0.02 -12.26 7.28
N PRO A 7 0.54 -11.05 7.44
CA PRO A 7 1.31 -10.38 6.38
C PRO A 7 2.43 -11.25 5.78
N ASP A 8 3.01 -12.14 6.60
CA ASP A 8 4.03 -13.10 6.17
C ASP A 8 3.44 -14.19 5.23
N ASP A 9 2.23 -14.69 5.52
CA ASP A 9 1.53 -15.67 4.67
C ASP A 9 1.05 -15.02 3.35
N ARG A 10 0.62 -13.76 3.38
CA ARG A 10 0.29 -13.00 2.16
C ARG A 10 1.51 -12.85 1.25
N SER A 11 2.63 -12.41 1.81
CA SER A 11 3.88 -12.25 1.09
C SER A 11 4.40 -13.58 0.52
N GLN A 12 4.26 -14.67 1.28
CA GLN A 12 4.62 -16.00 0.83
C GLN A 12 3.77 -16.44 -0.38
N ARG A 13 2.44 -16.26 -0.34
CA ARG A 13 1.55 -16.61 -1.45
C ARG A 13 1.90 -15.86 -2.74
N ILE A 14 2.23 -14.58 -2.65
CA ILE A 14 2.68 -13.78 -3.81
C ILE A 14 3.98 -14.35 -4.38
N ARG A 15 4.95 -14.69 -3.52
CA ARG A 15 6.22 -15.31 -3.96
C ARG A 15 5.99 -16.66 -4.65
N GLU A 16 5.18 -17.53 -4.07
CA GLU A 16 4.86 -18.85 -4.65
C GLU A 16 4.16 -18.71 -6.01
N LYS A 17 3.29 -17.71 -6.16
CA LYS A 17 2.62 -17.41 -7.44
C LYS A 17 3.62 -16.92 -8.48
N LEU A 18 4.51 -15.99 -8.12
CA LEU A 18 5.56 -15.50 -9.01
C LEU A 18 6.53 -16.62 -9.42
N GLU A 19 6.91 -17.49 -8.48
CA GLU A 19 7.77 -18.62 -8.77
C GLU A 19 7.10 -19.55 -9.79
N ARG A 20 5.80 -19.83 -9.64
CA ARG A 20 5.04 -20.66 -10.58
C ARG A 20 4.90 -20.02 -11.96
N GLU A 21 4.55 -18.74 -12.02
CA GLU A 21 4.33 -18.01 -13.28
C GLU A 21 5.65 -17.77 -14.04
N PHE A 22 6.75 -17.52 -13.32
CA PHE A 22 8.07 -17.26 -13.87
C PHE A 22 9.06 -18.41 -13.62
N HIS A 23 8.56 -19.63 -13.52
CA HIS A 23 9.42 -20.81 -13.48
C HIS A 23 10.04 -21.05 -14.86
N CYS A 24 11.36 -21.28 -14.91
CA CYS A 24 12.06 -21.64 -16.14
C CYS A 24 12.91 -22.90 -15.93
N SER A 25 12.63 -23.97 -16.70
CA SER A 25 13.44 -25.19 -16.72
C SER A 25 14.72 -25.06 -17.55
N HIS A 26 14.88 -23.93 -18.26
CA HIS A 26 16.01 -23.65 -19.14
C HIS A 26 16.28 -24.70 -20.22
N GLU A 27 15.25 -25.39 -20.73
CA GLU A 27 15.38 -26.37 -21.81
C GLU A 27 15.72 -25.75 -23.17
N ASP A 28 15.22 -24.54 -23.42
CA ASP A 28 15.46 -23.80 -24.66
C ASP A 28 16.72 -22.93 -24.51
N ARG A 29 17.87 -23.47 -24.91
CA ARG A 29 19.17 -22.80 -24.86
C ARG A 29 19.83 -22.79 -26.23
N ALA A 30 20.47 -21.68 -26.55
CA ALA A 30 21.27 -21.53 -27.75
C ALA A 30 22.70 -21.12 -27.40
N VAL A 31 23.66 -21.58 -28.22
CA VAL A 31 25.02 -21.04 -28.17
C VAL A 31 24.96 -19.61 -28.69
N ALA A 32 25.35 -18.67 -27.83
CA ALA A 32 25.34 -17.25 -28.12
C ALA A 32 26.74 -16.63 -28.00
N VAL A 33 27.00 -15.62 -28.82
CA VAL A 33 28.27 -14.89 -28.88
C VAL A 33 28.17 -13.53 -28.18
N LYS A 34 29.13 -13.26 -27.28
CA LYS A 34 29.30 -11.98 -26.60
C LYS A 34 30.55 -11.30 -27.12
N GLU A 35 30.37 -10.15 -27.75
CA GLU A 35 31.48 -9.31 -28.20
C GLU A 35 32.20 -8.65 -27.01
N GLN A 36 33.53 -8.61 -27.08
CA GLN A 36 34.39 -7.92 -26.13
C GLN A 36 35.45 -7.11 -26.89
N LYS A 37 36.12 -6.20 -26.19
CA LYS A 37 37.21 -5.39 -26.76
C LYS A 37 38.34 -6.23 -27.40
N ASN A 38 38.56 -7.46 -26.90
CA ASN A 38 39.67 -8.33 -27.31
C ASN A 38 39.19 -9.64 -27.98
N GLY A 39 38.03 -9.63 -28.64
CA GLY A 39 37.49 -10.79 -29.36
C GLY A 39 36.11 -11.22 -28.86
N VAL A 40 35.75 -12.47 -29.12
CA VAL A 40 34.43 -13.01 -28.79
C VAL A 40 34.50 -14.05 -27.68
N ARG A 41 33.44 -14.13 -26.88
CA ARG A 41 33.19 -15.25 -25.96
C ARG A 41 31.89 -15.94 -26.31
N TYR A 42 31.82 -17.24 -26.04
CA TYR A 42 30.62 -18.03 -26.24
C TYR A 42 29.94 -18.29 -24.88
N CYS A 43 28.61 -18.36 -24.89
CA CYS A 43 27.79 -18.71 -23.74
C CYS A 43 26.61 -19.55 -24.19
N SER A 44 26.08 -20.40 -23.30
CA SER A 44 24.78 -21.03 -23.50
C SER A 44 23.75 -20.09 -22.89
N GLN A 45 22.88 -19.51 -23.71
CA GLN A 45 21.86 -18.57 -23.26
C GLN A 45 20.48 -19.20 -23.39
N CYS A 46 19.72 -19.21 -22.29
CA CYS A 46 18.32 -19.56 -22.32
C CYS A 46 17.54 -18.50 -23.11
N GLN A 47 16.84 -18.92 -24.16
CA GLN A 47 16.10 -18.03 -25.04
C GLN A 47 14.76 -17.55 -24.43
N ARG A 48 14.36 -18.14 -23.29
CA ARG A 48 13.14 -17.78 -22.56
C ARG A 48 13.37 -16.73 -21.46
N CYS A 49 14.32 -16.96 -20.56
CA CYS A 49 14.58 -16.08 -19.41
C CYS A 49 15.90 -15.31 -19.50
N GLY A 50 16.73 -15.59 -20.51
CA GLY A 50 18.01 -14.93 -20.72
C GLY A 50 19.11 -15.33 -19.73
N GLU A 51 18.87 -16.32 -18.87
CA GLU A 51 19.91 -16.90 -18.02
C GLU A 51 21.00 -17.54 -18.88
N PHE A 52 22.26 -17.37 -18.50
CA PHE A 52 23.36 -17.84 -19.33
C PHE A 52 24.53 -18.38 -18.51
N GLU A 53 25.26 -19.30 -19.11
CA GLU A 53 26.53 -19.79 -18.58
C GLU A 53 27.63 -19.62 -19.63
N MET A 54 28.86 -19.37 -19.18
CA MET A 54 29.98 -19.18 -20.09
C MET A 54 30.49 -20.53 -20.60
N LEU A 55 30.69 -20.63 -21.91
CA LEU A 55 31.25 -21.81 -22.57
C LEU A 55 32.72 -21.59 -22.89
N ARG A 56 33.51 -22.66 -22.84
CA ARG A 56 34.90 -22.64 -23.30
C ARG A 56 34.92 -22.83 -24.81
N ALA A 57 35.61 -21.94 -25.53
CA ALA A 57 35.67 -22.03 -26.98
C ALA A 57 36.37 -23.31 -27.50
N GLY A 58 37.25 -23.93 -26.70
CA GLY A 58 37.90 -25.19 -27.04
C GLY A 58 36.94 -26.39 -27.05
N ASP A 59 35.84 -26.30 -26.31
CA ASP A 59 34.88 -27.40 -26.13
C ASP A 59 33.75 -27.36 -27.18
N LEU A 60 33.69 -26.30 -28.00
CA LEU A 60 32.68 -26.10 -29.03
C LEU A 60 33.15 -26.58 -30.40
N ALA A 61 32.31 -27.37 -31.06
CA ALA A 61 32.49 -27.76 -32.46
C ALA A 61 32.43 -26.54 -33.38
N GLN A 62 33.06 -26.64 -34.55
CA GLN A 62 33.08 -25.55 -35.53
C GLN A 62 31.68 -25.19 -36.03
N SER A 63 30.79 -26.18 -36.17
CA SER A 63 29.38 -25.98 -36.53
C SER A 63 28.61 -25.19 -35.47
N GLU A 64 28.85 -25.44 -34.19
CA GLU A 64 28.22 -24.70 -33.08
C GLU A 64 28.69 -23.25 -33.03
N LYS A 65 29.98 -23.02 -33.28
CA LYS A 65 30.54 -21.66 -33.39
C LYS A 65 29.96 -20.91 -34.59
N ALA A 66 29.82 -21.58 -35.72
CA ALA A 66 29.27 -21.01 -36.94
C ALA A 66 27.76 -20.72 -36.82
N GLY A 67 27.03 -21.55 -36.07
CA GLY A 67 25.61 -21.38 -35.78
C GLY A 67 25.30 -20.51 -34.56
N ALA A 68 26.31 -19.91 -33.91
CA ALA A 68 26.10 -19.11 -32.72
C ALA A 68 25.32 -17.83 -33.03
N ILE A 69 24.33 -17.52 -32.18
CA ILE A 69 23.51 -16.31 -32.31
C ILE A 69 24.12 -15.14 -31.51
N PRO A 70 23.80 -13.87 -31.81
CA PRO A 70 24.18 -12.77 -30.93
C PRO A 70 23.57 -12.91 -29.53
N PHE A 71 24.36 -12.65 -28.48
CA PHE A 71 23.84 -12.63 -27.11
C PHE A 71 22.81 -11.52 -26.91
N ASP A 72 21.57 -11.88 -26.58
CA ASP A 72 20.49 -10.93 -26.34
C ASP A 72 20.34 -10.64 -24.85
N LYS A 73 20.97 -9.55 -24.38
CA LYS A 73 20.77 -9.06 -23.00
C LYS A 73 19.31 -8.68 -22.71
N GLY A 74 18.55 -8.34 -23.74
CA GLY A 74 17.16 -7.92 -23.67
C GLY A 74 16.23 -9.05 -23.24
N ILE A 75 16.56 -10.33 -23.45
CA ILE A 75 15.73 -11.45 -22.95
C ILE A 75 15.64 -11.39 -21.43
N LYS A 76 16.79 -11.28 -20.76
CA LYS A 76 16.86 -11.20 -19.30
C LYS A 76 16.17 -9.93 -18.80
N GLU A 77 16.44 -8.78 -19.41
CA GLU A 77 15.81 -7.51 -19.05
C GLU A 77 14.27 -7.57 -19.16
N ARG A 78 13.74 -8.09 -20.28
CA ARG A 78 12.29 -8.24 -20.49
C ARG A 78 11.67 -9.21 -19.48
N TRP A 79 12.35 -10.33 -19.21
CA TRP A 79 11.93 -11.32 -18.22
C TRP A 79 11.81 -10.72 -16.81
N TRP A 80 12.87 -10.05 -16.34
CA TRP A 80 12.87 -9.39 -15.03
C TRP A 80 11.83 -8.27 -14.96
N LYS A 81 11.71 -7.45 -16.00
CA LYS A 81 10.70 -6.38 -16.06
C LYS A 81 9.29 -6.94 -15.96
N ALA A 82 8.97 -8.00 -16.71
CA ALA A 82 7.67 -8.66 -16.64
C ALA A 82 7.40 -9.25 -15.25
N ARG A 83 8.39 -9.94 -14.67
CA ARG A 83 8.28 -10.51 -13.32
C ARG A 83 8.07 -9.45 -12.25
N SER A 84 8.82 -8.35 -12.31
CA SER A 84 8.70 -7.24 -11.35
C SER A 84 7.38 -6.49 -11.51
N SER A 85 6.93 -6.24 -12.73
CA SER A 85 5.61 -5.65 -12.98
C SER A 85 4.51 -6.52 -12.39
N ARG A 86 4.56 -7.83 -12.68
CA ARG A 86 3.59 -8.78 -12.13
C ARG A 86 3.63 -8.84 -10.61
N ALA A 87 4.81 -8.75 -10.00
CA ALA A 87 4.92 -8.67 -8.56
C ALA A 87 4.22 -7.42 -8.01
N GLY A 88 4.44 -6.26 -8.61
CA GLY A 88 3.75 -5.01 -8.28
C GLY A 88 2.23 -5.18 -8.31
N ASP A 89 1.69 -5.68 -9.43
CA ASP A 89 0.25 -5.90 -9.60
C ASP A 89 -0.34 -6.79 -8.50
N LEU A 90 0.38 -7.86 -8.12
CA LEU A 90 -0.09 -8.79 -7.08
C LEU A 90 -0.08 -8.14 -5.69
N TYR A 91 0.93 -7.33 -5.38
CA TYR A 91 0.97 -6.59 -4.12
C TYR A 91 -0.12 -5.52 -4.04
N ASP A 92 -0.39 -4.81 -5.14
CA ASP A 92 -1.46 -3.81 -5.19
C ASP A 92 -2.84 -4.47 -5.03
N GLN A 93 -3.07 -5.61 -5.70
CA GLN A 93 -4.28 -6.40 -5.53
C GLN A 93 -4.47 -6.90 -4.09
N ASP A 94 -3.40 -7.38 -3.44
CA ASP A 94 -3.47 -7.86 -2.05
C ASP A 94 -3.79 -6.71 -1.07
N ARG A 95 -3.17 -5.54 -1.25
CA ARG A 95 -3.47 -4.33 -0.46
C ARG A 95 -4.91 -3.86 -0.64
N GLU A 96 -5.43 -3.89 -1.86
CA GLU A 96 -6.82 -3.53 -2.14
C GLU A 96 -7.79 -4.51 -1.47
N GLN A 97 -7.48 -5.82 -1.52
CA GLN A 97 -8.27 -6.84 -0.84
C GLN A 97 -8.24 -6.67 0.68
N GLU A 98 -7.07 -6.44 1.26
CA GLU A 98 -6.92 -6.17 2.70
C GLU A 98 -7.72 -4.93 3.12
N LYS A 99 -7.63 -3.83 2.36
CA LYS A 99 -8.41 -2.62 2.61
C LYS A 99 -9.91 -2.92 2.54
N ALA A 100 -10.36 -3.62 1.51
CA ALA A 100 -11.77 -3.95 1.34
C ALA A 100 -12.29 -4.88 2.46
N GLU A 101 -11.47 -5.82 2.93
CA GLU A 101 -11.77 -6.66 4.09
C GLU A 101 -11.90 -5.83 5.36
N PHE A 102 -10.94 -4.94 5.61
CA PHE A 102 -10.95 -4.03 6.74
C PHE A 102 -12.17 -3.11 6.70
N ASP A 103 -12.47 -2.48 5.57
CA ASP A 103 -13.61 -1.57 5.40
C ASP A 103 -14.92 -2.31 5.70
N ARG A 104 -15.11 -3.53 5.18
CA ARG A 104 -16.31 -4.35 5.47
C ARG A 104 -16.43 -4.67 6.95
N TRP A 105 -15.33 -5.10 7.58
CA TRP A 105 -15.32 -5.40 9.00
C TRP A 105 -15.60 -4.14 9.84
N TYR A 106 -14.97 -3.02 9.50
CA TYR A 106 -15.10 -1.76 10.22
C TYR A 106 -16.53 -1.23 10.16
N GLN A 107 -17.15 -1.23 8.97
CA GLN A 107 -18.56 -0.86 8.83
C GLN A 107 -19.48 -1.75 9.66
N SER A 108 -19.23 -3.06 9.69
CA SER A 108 -19.97 -3.97 10.56
C SER A 108 -19.76 -3.65 12.04
N TYR A 109 -18.51 -3.37 12.45
CA TYR A 109 -18.17 -3.04 13.82
C TYR A 109 -18.89 -1.77 14.31
N LEU A 110 -18.99 -0.73 13.48
CA LEU A 110 -19.70 0.51 13.82
C LEU A 110 -21.21 0.31 14.04
N THR A 111 -21.78 -0.84 13.66
CA THR A 111 -23.20 -1.15 13.92
C THR A 111 -23.45 -1.88 15.24
N THR A 112 -22.40 -2.35 15.92
CA THR A 112 -22.55 -3.25 17.07
C THR A 112 -22.95 -2.51 18.36
N PRO A 113 -23.56 -3.20 19.34
CA PRO A 113 -23.87 -2.61 20.65
C PRO A 113 -22.64 -2.07 21.38
N GLU A 114 -21.49 -2.74 21.27
CA GLU A 114 -20.25 -2.37 21.94
C GLU A 114 -19.74 -1.00 21.46
N TRP A 115 -19.77 -0.76 20.15
CA TRP A 115 -19.42 0.54 19.59
C TRP A 115 -20.40 1.62 20.06
N ARG A 116 -21.71 1.35 20.05
CA ARG A 116 -22.73 2.30 20.52
C ARG A 116 -22.49 2.73 21.98
N ILE A 117 -22.14 1.78 22.85
CA ILE A 117 -21.81 2.07 24.26
C ILE A 117 -20.60 3.01 24.35
N LYS A 118 -19.54 2.75 23.59
CA LYS A 118 -18.33 3.61 23.58
C LYS A 118 -18.65 5.01 23.04
N ARG A 119 -19.37 5.08 21.92
CA ARG A 119 -19.83 6.33 21.29
C ARG A 119 -20.61 7.18 22.29
N ASP A 120 -21.59 6.59 22.98
CA ASP A 120 -22.41 7.30 23.96
C ASP A 120 -21.58 7.77 25.17
N ALA A 121 -20.60 6.97 25.62
CA ALA A 121 -19.71 7.36 26.71
C ALA A 121 -18.84 8.57 26.33
N VAL A 122 -18.31 8.63 25.10
CA VAL A 122 -17.51 9.75 24.59
C VAL A 122 -18.35 11.02 24.47
N LEU A 123 -19.55 10.92 23.90
CA LEU A 123 -20.47 12.06 23.80
C LEU A 123 -20.87 12.61 25.18
N LYS A 124 -21.15 11.71 26.14
CA LYS A 124 -21.46 12.10 27.53
C LYS A 124 -20.27 12.75 28.24
N ARG A 125 -19.05 12.21 28.07
CA ARG A 125 -17.81 12.81 28.60
C ARG A 125 -17.66 14.26 28.17
N ALA A 126 -17.92 14.53 26.89
CA ALA A 126 -17.84 15.86 26.31
C ALA A 126 -19.06 16.75 26.63
N GLY A 127 -20.04 16.28 27.41
CA GLY A 127 -21.28 17.02 27.67
C GLY A 127 -22.08 17.33 26.40
N HIS A 128 -21.92 16.52 25.35
CA HIS A 128 -22.41 16.79 24.00
C HIS A 128 -21.91 18.11 23.37
N MET A 129 -20.79 18.68 23.84
CA MET A 129 -20.11 19.80 23.18
C MET A 129 -19.05 19.27 22.20
N CYS A 130 -18.95 19.86 21.00
CA CYS A 130 -17.90 19.51 20.06
C CYS A 130 -16.52 19.89 20.61
N GLU A 131 -15.62 18.91 20.75
CA GLU A 131 -14.27 19.10 21.28
C GLU A 131 -13.31 19.78 20.26
N GLY A 132 -13.73 19.93 19.00
CA GLY A 132 -12.97 20.62 17.95
C GLY A 132 -13.22 22.13 17.92
N CYS A 133 -14.47 22.54 17.65
CA CYS A 133 -14.83 23.96 17.56
C CYS A 133 -15.32 24.59 18.87
N LEU A 134 -15.79 23.79 19.84
CA LEU A 134 -16.45 24.26 21.07
C LEU A 134 -17.70 25.15 20.85
N LYS A 135 -18.20 25.24 19.61
CA LYS A 135 -19.37 26.06 19.23
C LYS A 135 -20.64 25.22 19.13
N TRP A 136 -20.55 24.06 18.48
CA TRP A 136 -21.69 23.24 18.10
C TRP A 136 -21.85 21.98 18.95
N LYS A 137 -23.07 21.44 18.97
CA LYS A 137 -23.35 20.16 19.62
C LYS A 137 -22.58 19.03 18.95
N ALA A 138 -21.89 18.20 19.74
CA ALA A 138 -21.29 16.96 19.25
C ALA A 138 -22.39 15.93 18.95
N THR A 139 -22.41 15.47 17.71
CA THR A 139 -23.33 14.45 17.19
C THR A 139 -22.59 13.19 16.74
N GLU A 140 -21.28 13.28 16.58
CA GLU A 140 -20.43 12.23 16.03
C GLU A 140 -19.20 11.99 16.92
N VAL A 141 -18.55 10.84 16.70
CA VAL A 141 -17.32 10.47 17.37
C VAL A 141 -16.29 10.11 16.31
N HIS A 142 -15.16 10.81 16.33
CA HIS A 142 -14.06 10.60 15.41
C HIS A 142 -12.96 9.76 16.07
N HIS A 143 -12.33 8.87 15.30
CA HIS A 143 -11.19 8.08 15.76
C HIS A 143 -9.90 8.86 15.54
N LEU A 144 -9.18 9.21 16.61
CA LEU A 144 -7.86 9.86 16.52
C LEU A 144 -6.78 8.88 16.02
N THR A 145 -7.00 7.58 16.22
CA THR A 145 -6.12 6.53 15.74
C THR A 145 -6.90 5.25 15.47
N TYR A 146 -6.48 4.52 14.43
CA TYR A 146 -7.05 3.22 14.07
C TYR A 146 -6.22 2.03 14.60
N VAL A 147 -5.10 2.29 15.29
CA VAL A 147 -4.17 1.23 15.76
C VAL A 147 -4.85 0.19 16.66
N ARG A 148 -5.86 0.60 17.43
CA ARG A 148 -6.61 -0.26 18.37
C ARG A 148 -8.09 -0.38 18.01
N VAL A 149 -8.48 -0.13 16.77
CA VAL A 149 -9.90 -0.20 16.35
C VAL A 149 -10.55 -1.54 16.77
N GLY A 150 -11.75 -1.49 17.34
CA GLY A 150 -12.43 -2.62 18.00
C GLY A 150 -12.10 -2.77 19.50
N ARG A 151 -10.96 -2.25 19.95
CA ARG A 151 -10.46 -2.25 21.34
C ARG A 151 -9.96 -0.86 21.74
N GLU A 152 -10.57 0.18 21.19
CA GLU A 152 -10.17 1.56 21.43
C GLU A 152 -10.37 1.92 22.90
N MET A 153 -9.48 2.74 23.41
CA MET A 153 -9.70 3.41 24.68
C MET A 153 -10.52 4.68 24.41
N LEU A 154 -11.28 5.18 25.40
CA LEU A 154 -12.13 6.35 25.16
C LEU A 154 -11.34 7.61 24.76
N PHE A 155 -10.05 7.70 25.10
CA PHE A 155 -9.18 8.80 24.67
C PHE A 155 -8.66 8.64 23.23
N ASP A 156 -8.86 7.48 22.60
CA ASP A 156 -8.60 7.30 21.16
C ASP A 156 -9.73 7.94 20.32
N LEU A 157 -10.75 8.46 20.99
CA LEU A 157 -11.99 8.94 20.42
C LEU A 157 -12.26 10.38 20.87
N VAL A 158 -12.72 11.21 19.93
CA VAL A 158 -13.08 12.62 20.17
C VAL A 158 -14.52 12.88 19.72
N ALA A 159 -15.28 13.60 20.53
CA ALA A 159 -16.65 14.02 20.25
C ALA A 159 -16.64 15.26 19.35
N VAL A 160 -17.27 15.19 18.18
CA VAL A 160 -17.26 16.28 17.20
C VAL A 160 -18.66 16.55 16.63
N CYS A 161 -18.89 17.77 16.16
CA CYS A 161 -20.06 18.07 15.33
C CYS A 161 -19.81 17.55 13.90
N GLU A 162 -20.88 17.47 13.10
CA GLU A 162 -20.80 16.99 11.71
C GLU A 162 -19.83 17.81 10.85
N ILE A 163 -19.79 19.14 11.05
CA ILE A 163 -18.92 20.05 10.30
C ILE A 163 -17.45 19.72 10.57
N CYS A 164 -17.04 19.73 11.85
CA CYS A 164 -15.68 19.37 12.23
C CYS A 164 -15.34 17.93 11.84
N HIS A 165 -16.29 16.99 11.92
CA HIS A 165 -16.04 15.61 11.51
C HIS A 165 -15.72 15.51 10.00
N ARG A 166 -16.45 16.25 9.17
CA ARG A 166 -16.21 16.34 7.73
C ARG A 166 -14.86 16.98 7.43
N GLU A 167 -14.55 18.11 8.07
CA GLU A 167 -13.25 18.81 7.94
C GLU A 167 -12.07 17.89 8.27
N ILE A 168 -12.20 17.03 9.28
CA ILE A 168 -11.12 16.10 9.65
C ILE A 168 -10.88 15.06 8.53
N HIS A 169 -11.93 14.58 7.86
CA HIS A 169 -11.80 13.60 6.77
C HIS A 169 -11.44 14.25 5.43
N ASP A 170 -11.86 15.49 5.22
CA ASP A 170 -11.70 16.23 3.97
C ASP A 170 -11.42 17.72 4.28
N PRO A 171 -10.18 18.07 4.66
CA PRO A 171 -9.83 19.43 5.08
C PRO A 171 -9.92 20.46 3.95
N ASP A 172 -9.94 20.01 2.69
CA ASP A 172 -10.06 20.87 1.51
C ASP A 172 -11.53 21.17 1.14
N SER A 173 -12.51 20.59 1.86
CA SER A 173 -13.93 20.65 1.50
C SER A 173 -14.70 21.89 1.99
N VAL A 174 -14.06 22.81 2.71
CA VAL A 174 -14.75 23.98 3.31
C VAL A 174 -14.14 25.28 2.79
N GLU A 175 -14.84 25.96 1.88
CA GLU A 175 -14.58 27.36 1.56
C GLU A 175 -14.91 28.20 2.81
N GLN A 176 -13.94 29.03 3.23
CA GLN A 176 -14.04 29.89 4.40
C GLN A 176 -14.98 31.08 4.10
N ASP A 177 -16.29 30.85 4.19
CA ASP A 177 -17.24 31.95 4.37
C ASP A 177 -17.32 32.25 5.86
N ASP A 178 -16.52 33.20 6.35
CA ASP A 178 -16.75 33.98 7.58
C ASP A 178 -15.68 35.10 7.64
N GLU A 179 -15.72 36.05 6.68
CA GLU A 179 -15.27 37.42 6.94
C GLU A 179 -16.26 38.07 7.92
N GLU A 180 -16.25 37.64 9.18
CA GLU A 180 -16.83 38.44 10.26
C GLU A 180 -15.78 39.48 10.62
N GLU A 181 -15.93 40.64 9.99
CA GLU A 181 -15.20 41.88 10.18
C GLU A 181 -14.85 42.06 11.67
N TRP A 182 -13.56 41.93 11.98
CA TRP A 182 -13.02 42.15 13.32
C TRP A 182 -13.33 43.58 13.77
N ASP A 183 -14.37 43.76 14.59
CA ASP A 183 -14.67 45.01 15.28
C ASP A 183 -13.73 45.17 16.49
N PRO A 184 -12.81 46.15 16.50
CA PRO A 184 -11.85 46.34 17.59
C PRO A 184 -12.45 46.96 18.86
N SER A 185 -13.77 47.15 18.96
CA SER A 185 -14.37 48.02 19.97
C SER A 185 -14.53 47.46 21.40
N TRP A 186 -14.05 46.24 21.69
CA TRP A 186 -14.30 45.54 22.97
C TRP A 186 -13.06 45.36 23.87
N ASP A 187 -12.18 46.36 23.96
CA ASP A 187 -10.97 46.29 24.82
C ASP A 187 -11.07 47.04 26.17
N ASP A 188 -12.23 47.56 26.61
CA ASP A 188 -12.24 48.55 27.71
C ASP A 188 -12.93 48.19 29.04
N GLU A 189 -13.41 46.97 29.30
CA GLU A 189 -13.87 46.64 30.67
C GLU A 189 -13.47 45.22 31.14
N ALA A 190 -12.20 45.08 31.55
CA ALA A 190 -11.79 44.00 32.44
C ALA A 190 -12.18 44.35 33.89
N PRO A 191 -13.02 43.56 34.59
CA PRO A 191 -13.33 43.81 35.99
C PRO A 191 -12.10 43.49 36.87
N PRO A 192 -11.86 44.26 37.95
CA PRO A 192 -10.74 44.02 38.84
C PRO A 192 -10.95 42.71 39.62
N PHE A 193 -9.84 41.97 39.74
CA PHE A 193 -9.60 40.70 40.44
C PHE A 193 -10.63 40.22 41.47
#